data_AF-A0A0E0MFW6-F1
#
_entry.id   AF-A0A0E0MFW6-F1
#
_cell.length_a   1.000
_cell.length_b   1.000
_cell.length_c   1.000
_cell.angle_alpha   90.00
_cell.angle_beta   90.00
_cell.angle_gamma   90.00
#
_symmetry.space_group_name_H-M   'P 1'
#
loop_
_entity.id
_entity.type
_entity.pdbx_description
1 polymer ?
#
loop_
_entity_poly.entity_id
_entity_poly.type
_entity_poly.pdbx_seq_one_letter_code
_entity_poly.pdbx_strand_id
1 'polypeptide(L)'
;MNTAAAASGSDGVAGVQLQDFAYFVVIDLEATCERGRRIYPQEIIEFASVIVDAATGEQLAEAFRTYVRPVYHRELTDYCLELTGIAQADVDAGVELREALRAHDAWLDARGVKNAGSGGFAVVTWGDWDCRTMLEGECRFKGIDDDKPEYLDRWINLKVPFQQKIAV
;
A
#
# COMPACT_ATOMS: atom_id res chain seq x y z
N MET A 1 36.67 -23.80 43.44
CA MET A 1 35.20 -23.94 43.49
C MET A 1 34.68 -23.33 42.19
N ASN A 2 34.62 -24.15 41.12
CA ASN A 2 33.40 -24.78 40.59
C ASN A 2 32.34 -23.74 40.20
N THR A 3 31.83 -23.64 38.97
CA THR A 3 31.84 -24.59 37.84
C THR A 3 31.43 -23.83 36.58
N ALA A 4 32.05 -24.16 35.45
CA ALA A 4 31.52 -23.85 34.13
C ALA A 4 30.26 -24.68 33.86
N ALA A 5 29.27 -24.09 33.19
CA ALA A 5 28.30 -24.80 32.38
C ALA A 5 28.26 -24.14 31.00
N ALA A 6 28.89 -24.81 30.03
CA ALA A 6 28.70 -24.57 28.62
C ALA A 6 27.45 -25.34 28.16
N ALA A 7 26.66 -24.71 27.28
CA ALA A 7 25.73 -25.38 26.37
C ALA A 7 25.79 -24.56 25.07
N SER A 8 26.61 -25.01 24.10
CA SER A 8 26.25 -25.93 23.01
C SER A 8 25.54 -25.19 21.88
N GLY A 9 26.24 -25.06 20.76
CA GLY A 9 25.79 -24.31 19.60
C GLY A 9 24.60 -24.90 18.87
N SER A 10 24.09 -24.10 17.93
CA SER A 10 23.50 -24.59 16.70
C SER A 10 24.23 -23.90 15.55
N ASP A 11 24.95 -24.72 14.78
CA ASP A 11 25.32 -24.42 13.41
C ASP A 11 24.04 -24.12 12.61
N GLY A 12 24.00 -22.91 12.07
CA GLY A 12 22.99 -22.45 11.14
C GLY A 12 23.37 -21.03 10.78
N VAL A 13 23.86 -20.81 9.56
CA VAL A 13 24.05 -19.45 9.05
C VAL A 13 22.67 -18.80 9.05
N ALA A 14 22.38 -18.00 10.07
CA ALA A 14 21.17 -17.21 10.15
C ALA A 14 21.15 -16.31 8.91
N GLY A 15 20.21 -16.60 8.02
CA GLY A 15 20.07 -15.94 6.73
C GLY A 15 20.01 -14.43 6.91
N VAL A 16 20.79 -13.73 6.10
CA VAL A 16 20.98 -12.28 6.16
C VAL A 16 19.63 -11.57 6.08
N GLN A 17 19.24 -10.85 7.13
CA GLN A 17 18.20 -9.84 7.03
C GLN A 17 18.79 -8.64 6.27
N LEU A 18 18.59 -8.63 4.95
CA LEU A 18 19.10 -7.61 4.03
C LEU A 18 18.35 -6.26 4.14
N GLN A 19 17.29 -6.19 4.94
CA GLN A 19 16.35 -5.08 5.01
C GLN A 19 15.85 -4.85 6.45
N ASP A 20 15.60 -3.60 6.84
CA ASP A 20 15.34 -3.19 8.23
C ASP A 20 13.87 -3.33 8.68
N PHE A 21 12.94 -3.59 7.77
CA PHE A 21 11.50 -3.66 8.02
C PHE A 21 11.02 -5.04 8.46
N ALA A 22 9.99 -5.09 9.31
CA ALA A 22 9.32 -6.35 9.63
C ALA A 22 8.27 -6.70 8.55
N TYR A 23 7.61 -5.68 8.00
CA TYR A 23 6.56 -5.84 6.99
C TYR A 23 6.71 -4.87 5.84
N PHE A 24 6.26 -5.30 4.66
CA PHE A 24 5.94 -4.42 3.54
C PHE A 24 4.43 -4.31 3.40
N VAL A 25 3.93 -3.08 3.35
CA VAL A 25 2.52 -2.76 3.04
C VAL A 25 2.47 -2.33 1.58
N VAL A 26 2.12 -3.25 0.70
CA VAL A 26 2.09 -3.00 -0.75
C VAL A 26 0.75 -2.41 -1.12
N ILE A 27 0.75 -1.21 -1.70
CA ILE A 27 -0.45 -0.46 -2.09
C ILE A 27 -0.52 -0.37 -3.61
N ASP A 28 -1.75 -0.51 -4.12
CA ASP A 28 -2.11 -0.29 -5.52
C ASP A 28 -3.43 0.49 -5.54
N LEU A 29 -3.44 1.64 -6.22
CA LEU A 29 -4.62 2.49 -6.33
C LEU A 29 -5.14 2.46 -7.77
N GLU A 30 -6.45 2.34 -7.93
CA GLU A 30 -7.09 2.64 -9.20
C GLU A 30 -7.75 4.02 -9.14
N ALA A 31 -7.78 4.71 -10.28
CA ALA A 31 -8.34 6.05 -10.35
C ALA A 31 -9.20 6.25 -11.60
N THR A 32 -10.15 7.17 -11.54
CA THR A 32 -10.91 7.64 -12.69
C THR A 32 -9.95 7.98 -13.84
N CYS A 33 -10.24 7.54 -15.05
CA CYS A 33 -9.38 7.84 -16.20
C CYS A 33 -10.18 7.96 -17.50
N GLU A 34 -9.53 8.49 -18.53
CA GLU A 34 -10.11 8.65 -19.85
C GLU A 34 -9.06 8.44 -20.93
N ARG A 35 -9.49 7.90 -22.08
CA ARG A 35 -8.58 7.57 -23.17
C ARG A 35 -7.99 8.83 -23.80
N GLY A 36 -6.66 8.88 -23.89
CA GLY A 36 -5.94 9.89 -24.66
C GLY A 36 -5.89 11.29 -24.03
N ARG A 37 -6.46 11.49 -22.83
CA ARG A 37 -6.33 12.74 -22.08
C ARG A 37 -6.29 12.51 -20.58
N ARG A 38 -5.75 13.47 -19.84
CA ARG A 38 -5.85 13.49 -18.38
C ARG A 38 -7.20 14.08 -17.98
N ILE A 39 -7.89 13.38 -17.09
CA ILE A 39 -9.10 13.88 -16.42
C ILE A 39 -8.70 14.69 -15.18
N TYR A 40 -9.42 15.76 -14.88
CA TYR A 40 -9.18 16.60 -13.70
C TYR A 40 -10.50 17.02 -13.03
N PRO A 41 -10.63 16.90 -11.70
CA PRO A 41 -9.72 16.16 -10.81
C PRO A 41 -9.68 14.68 -11.20
N GLN A 42 -8.55 14.01 -10.94
CA GLN A 42 -8.50 12.56 -10.96
C GLN A 42 -8.85 12.07 -9.55
N GLU A 43 -9.70 11.06 -9.43
CA GLU A 43 -10.18 10.53 -8.15
C GLU A 43 -9.88 9.04 -8.01
N ILE A 44 -9.43 8.60 -6.84
CA ILE A 44 -9.25 7.19 -6.48
C ILE A 44 -10.63 6.51 -6.49
N ILE A 45 -10.68 5.32 -7.07
CA ILE A 45 -11.89 4.48 -7.18
C ILE A 45 -11.71 3.07 -6.61
N GLU A 46 -10.48 2.61 -6.40
CA GLU A 46 -10.17 1.43 -5.61
C GLU A 46 -8.92 1.69 -4.78
N PHE A 47 -8.95 1.25 -3.52
CA PHE A 47 -7.80 1.22 -2.64
C PHE A 47 -7.56 -0.24 -2.23
N ALA A 48 -6.55 -0.85 -2.83
CA ALA A 48 -6.09 -2.19 -2.49
C ALA A 48 -4.75 -2.15 -1.75
N SER A 49 -4.60 -3.05 -0.77
CA SER A 49 -3.33 -3.22 -0.07
C SER A 49 -3.14 -4.66 0.41
N VAL A 50 -1.89 -5.13 0.42
CA VAL A 50 -1.49 -6.41 1.02
C VAL A 50 -0.34 -6.22 2.00
N ILE A 51 -0.26 -7.07 3.01
CA ILE A 51 0.88 -7.12 3.93
C ILE A 51 1.76 -8.30 3.53
N VAL A 52 3.06 -8.06 3.41
CA VAL A 52 4.07 -9.07 3.10
C VAL A 52 5.04 -9.14 4.27
N ASP A 53 5.32 -10.35 4.75
CA ASP A 53 6.39 -10.60 5.71
C ASP A 53 7.74 -10.29 5.02
N ALA A 54 8.48 -9.34 5.57
CA ALA A 54 9.66 -8.83 4.90
C ALA A 54 10.88 -9.77 5.02
N ALA A 55 10.82 -10.78 5.90
CA ALA A 55 11.84 -11.81 6.02
C ALA A 55 11.60 -12.99 5.05
N THR A 56 10.34 -13.40 4.86
CA THR A 56 10.01 -14.55 4.00
C THR A 56 9.59 -14.16 2.59
N GLY A 57 9.11 -12.93 2.39
CA GLY A 57 8.48 -12.48 1.15
C GLY A 57 7.08 -13.04 0.91
N GLU A 58 6.50 -13.72 1.91
CA GLU A 58 5.16 -14.30 1.80
C GLU A 58 4.10 -13.25 2.16
N GLN A 59 3.03 -13.21 1.36
CA GLN A 59 1.86 -12.40 1.68
C GLN A 59 1.13 -13.00 2.88
N LEU A 60 0.73 -12.16 3.84
CA LEU A 60 -0.20 -12.58 4.88
C LEU A 60 -1.59 -12.88 4.29
N ALA A 61 -2.32 -13.80 4.91
CA ALA A 61 -3.50 -14.44 4.32
C ALA A 61 -4.65 -13.49 3.91
N GLU A 62 -4.67 -12.25 4.38
CA GLU A 62 -5.78 -11.32 4.17
C GLU A 62 -5.30 -10.03 3.49
N ALA A 63 -5.98 -9.65 2.40
CA ALA A 63 -5.80 -8.39 1.70
C ALA A 63 -6.83 -7.36 2.16
N PHE A 64 -6.46 -6.08 2.12
CA PHE A 64 -7.39 -4.96 2.22
C PHE A 64 -7.84 -4.56 0.81
N ARG A 65 -9.15 -4.32 0.66
CA ARG A 65 -9.71 -3.78 -0.57
C ARG A 65 -10.98 -3.01 -0.27
N THR A 66 -11.10 -1.80 -0.81
CA THR A 66 -12.33 -1.04 -0.77
C THR A 66 -12.48 -0.20 -2.03
N TYR A 67 -13.72 -0.06 -2.51
CA TYR A 67 -14.02 0.86 -3.60
C TYR A 67 -14.33 2.23 -3.05
N VAL A 68 -13.84 3.25 -3.73
CA VAL A 68 -14.02 4.65 -3.37
C VAL A 68 -15.00 5.27 -4.35
N ARG A 69 -16.02 5.96 -3.83
CA ARG A 69 -17.00 6.65 -4.66
C ARG A 69 -16.45 8.01 -5.11
N PRO A 70 -16.21 8.23 -6.41
CA PRO A 70 -15.80 9.54 -6.91
C PRO A 70 -16.96 10.54 -6.76
N VAL A 71 -16.62 11.81 -6.56
CA VAL A 71 -17.59 12.88 -6.27
C VAL A 71 -17.78 13.80 -7.48
N TYR A 72 -16.72 14.02 -8.26
CA TYR A 72 -16.67 14.96 -9.38
C TYR A 72 -16.92 14.26 -10.72
N HIS A 73 -16.31 13.08 -10.93
CA HIS A 73 -16.55 12.24 -12.11
C HIS A 73 -17.22 10.94 -11.70
N ARG A 74 -18.51 11.04 -11.33
CA ARG A 74 -19.29 9.94 -10.75
C ARG A 74 -19.50 8.78 -11.70
N GLU A 75 -19.70 9.08 -12.98
CA GLU A 75 -19.84 8.09 -14.04
C GLU A 75 -18.46 7.77 -14.60
N LEU A 76 -18.02 6.52 -14.46
CA LEU A 76 -16.77 6.04 -15.01
C LEU A 76 -16.88 5.99 -16.54
N THR A 77 -15.82 6.42 -17.23
CA THR A 77 -15.77 6.28 -18.69
C THR A 77 -15.67 4.81 -19.08
N ASP A 78 -16.15 4.45 -20.28
CA ASP A 78 -15.99 3.08 -20.82
C ASP A 78 -14.53 2.63 -20.78
N TYR A 79 -13.60 3.53 -21.08
CA TYR A 79 -12.17 3.24 -20.99
C TYR A 79 -11.73 2.89 -19.58
N CYS A 80 -12.23 3.61 -18.57
CA CYS A 80 -11.93 3.34 -17.17
C CYS A 80 -12.47 1.97 -16.75
N LEU A 81 -13.72 1.68 -17.09
CA LEU A 81 -14.36 0.39 -16.82
C LEU A 81 -13.57 -0.77 -17.46
N GLU A 82 -13.17 -0.62 -18.73
CA GLU A 82 -12.38 -1.61 -19.46
C GLU A 82 -10.98 -1.81 -18.88
N LEU A 83 -10.31 -0.71 -18.51
CA LEU A 83 -8.91 -0.74 -18.06
C LEU A 83 -8.77 -1.35 -16.67
N THR A 84 -9.62 -0.93 -15.73
CA THR A 84 -9.53 -1.33 -14.32
C THR A 84 -10.37 -2.58 -14.02
N GLY A 85 -11.39 -2.87 -14.84
CA GLY A 85 -12.36 -3.94 -14.59
C GLY A 85 -13.36 -3.63 -13.46
N ILE A 86 -13.33 -2.42 -12.89
CA ILE A 86 -14.24 -1.98 -11.84
C ILE A 86 -15.59 -1.63 -12.48
N ALA A 87 -16.70 -2.15 -11.92
CA ALA A 87 -18.02 -1.81 -12.43
C ALA A 87 -18.52 -0.48 -11.85
N GLN A 88 -19.41 0.21 -12.57
CA GLN A 88 -20.05 1.43 -12.04
C GLN A 88 -20.76 1.17 -10.69
N ALA A 89 -21.40 0.01 -10.55
CA ALA A 89 -22.09 -0.36 -9.31
C ALA A 89 -21.13 -0.52 -8.11
N ASP A 90 -19.86 -0.88 -8.36
CA ASP A 90 -18.84 -1.01 -7.31
C ASP A 90 -18.50 0.36 -6.71
N VAL A 91 -18.29 1.37 -7.56
CA VAL A 91 -17.99 2.74 -7.09
C VAL A 91 -19.24 3.46 -6.57
N ASP A 92 -20.43 3.17 -7.09
CA ASP A 92 -21.69 3.71 -6.56
C ASP A 92 -21.92 3.27 -5.11
N ALA A 93 -21.61 2.00 -4.82
CA ALA A 93 -21.65 1.41 -3.48
C ALA A 93 -20.39 1.70 -2.64
N GLY A 94 -19.39 2.36 -3.22
CA GLY A 94 -18.13 2.70 -2.58
C GLY A 94 -18.26 3.71 -1.42
N VAL A 95 -17.20 3.77 -0.62
CA VAL A 95 -17.07 4.69 0.52
C VAL A 95 -16.44 6.02 0.09
N GLU A 96 -16.47 7.04 0.94
CA GLU A 96 -15.65 8.24 0.67
C GLU A 96 -14.16 7.95 0.88
N LEU A 97 -13.28 8.70 0.19
CA LEU A 97 -11.82 8.51 0.33
C LEU A 97 -11.33 8.63 1.79
N ARG A 98 -11.89 9.57 2.57
CA ARG A 98 -11.56 9.71 4.00
C ARG A 98 -11.90 8.44 4.81
N GLU A 99 -12.98 7.75 4.43
CA GLU A 99 -13.42 6.53 5.10
C GLU A 99 -12.52 5.35 4.70
N ALA A 100 -12.12 5.28 3.42
CA ALA A 100 -11.15 4.30 2.94
C ALA A 100 -9.80 4.44 3.66
N LEU A 101 -9.29 5.67 3.84
CA LEU A 101 -8.05 5.94 4.56
C LEU A 101 -8.12 5.48 6.02
N ARG A 102 -9.21 5.81 6.72
CA ARG A 102 -9.43 5.38 8.12
C ARG A 102 -9.60 3.87 8.23
N ALA A 103 -10.31 3.24 7.28
CA ALA A 103 -10.50 1.80 7.25
C ALA A 103 -9.17 1.06 7.01
N HIS A 104 -8.32 1.56 6.11
CA HIS A 104 -6.98 1.03 5.89
C HIS A 104 -6.10 1.16 7.15
N ASP A 105 -6.13 2.31 7.81
CA ASP A 105 -5.36 2.53 9.04
C ASP A 105 -5.80 1.59 10.18
N ALA A 106 -7.11 1.45 10.38
CA ALA A 106 -7.66 0.53 11.37
C ALA A 106 -7.36 -0.93 11.02
N TRP A 107 -7.35 -1.29 9.74
CA TRP A 107 -6.97 -2.62 9.29
C TRP A 107 -5.50 -2.93 9.61
N LEU A 108 -4.56 -2.00 9.38
CA LEU A 108 -3.15 -2.19 9.76
C LEU A 108 -2.96 -2.33 11.27
N ASP A 109 -3.70 -1.56 12.07
CA ASP A 109 -3.66 -1.66 13.53
C ASP A 109 -4.17 -3.02 14.03
N ALA A 110 -5.32 -3.46 13.50
CA ALA A 110 -5.92 -4.75 13.84
C ALA A 110 -5.01 -5.95 13.50
N ARG A 111 -4.10 -5.79 12.54
CA ARG A 111 -3.10 -6.81 12.17
C ARG A 111 -1.80 -6.70 12.95
N GLY A 112 -1.69 -5.74 13.87
CA GLY A 112 -0.48 -5.50 14.67
C GLY A 112 0.70 -4.97 13.87
N VAL A 113 0.51 -4.59 12.60
CA VAL A 113 1.58 -4.09 11.72
C VAL A 113 2.16 -2.79 12.26
N LYS A 114 1.31 -1.91 12.82
CA LYS A 114 1.71 -0.65 13.44
C LYS A 114 2.50 -0.85 14.75
N ASN A 115 2.36 -2.02 15.37
CA ASN A 115 2.97 -2.37 16.66
C ASN A 115 4.09 -3.41 16.52
N ALA A 116 4.60 -3.61 15.30
CA ALA A 116 5.65 -4.58 14.98
C ALA A 116 7.03 -4.17 15.53
N GLY A 117 7.19 -4.22 16.86
CA GLY A 117 8.41 -4.03 17.65
C GLY A 117 9.60 -3.41 16.92
N SER A 118 10.72 -4.13 16.84
CA SER A 118 11.87 -3.73 16.03
C SER A 118 11.59 -4.04 14.55
N GLY A 119 11.62 -3.00 13.71
CA GLY A 119 11.55 -3.09 12.25
C GLY A 119 10.33 -2.38 11.64
N GLY A 120 9.20 -2.29 12.33
CA GLY A 120 8.02 -1.59 11.81
C GLY A 120 7.61 -2.05 10.40
N PHE A 121 7.13 -1.13 9.58
CA PHE A 121 6.77 -1.43 8.19
C PHE A 121 7.16 -0.30 7.22
N ALA A 122 7.27 -0.65 5.95
CA ALA A 122 7.36 0.31 4.85
C ALA A 122 6.18 0.16 3.89
N VAL A 123 5.64 1.29 3.43
CA VAL A 123 4.73 1.29 2.28
C VAL A 123 5.54 1.01 1.02
N VAL A 124 4.99 0.23 0.10
CA VAL A 124 5.61 -0.14 -1.18
C VAL A 124 4.60 0.06 -2.30
N THR A 125 5.05 0.66 -3.41
CA THR A 125 4.21 0.92 -4.60
C THR A 125 5.01 0.67 -5.87
N TRP A 126 4.34 0.45 -7.01
CA TRP A 126 4.99 0.28 -8.31
C TRP A 126 5.28 1.63 -9.00
N GLY A 127 6.12 2.44 -8.36
CA GLY A 127 6.39 3.80 -8.82
C GLY A 127 5.94 4.83 -7.81
N ASP A 128 6.03 6.09 -8.20
CA ASP A 128 5.62 7.21 -7.34
C ASP A 128 4.19 7.68 -7.61
N TRP A 129 3.45 7.01 -8.50
CA TRP A 129 2.16 7.53 -8.93
C TRP A 129 1.12 7.45 -7.81
N ASP A 130 1.00 6.31 -7.13
CA ASP A 130 0.00 6.06 -6.07
C ASP A 130 0.10 7.07 -4.92
N CYS A 131 1.22 7.07 -4.18
CA CYS A 131 1.38 7.95 -3.02
C CYS A 131 1.63 9.42 -3.41
N ARG A 132 2.64 9.69 -4.26
CA ARG A 132 3.07 11.07 -4.58
C ARG A 132 2.08 11.84 -5.43
N THR A 133 1.41 11.15 -6.36
CA THR A 133 0.63 11.83 -7.41
C THR A 133 -0.86 11.73 -7.15
N MET A 134 -1.39 10.51 -7.02
CA MET A 134 -2.82 10.30 -6.83
C MET A 134 -3.27 10.67 -5.43
N LEU A 135 -2.76 9.95 -4.42
CA LEU A 135 -3.23 10.12 -3.05
C LEU A 135 -2.98 11.54 -2.54
N GLU A 136 -1.77 12.05 -2.69
CA GLU A 136 -1.42 13.42 -2.32
C GLU A 136 -2.26 14.45 -3.09
N GLY A 137 -2.39 14.28 -4.42
CA GLY A 137 -3.10 15.21 -5.27
C GLY A 137 -4.59 15.31 -4.92
N GLU A 138 -5.23 14.17 -4.69
CA GLU A 138 -6.64 14.13 -4.35
C GLU A 138 -6.92 14.59 -2.91
N CYS A 139 -6.09 14.19 -1.93
CA CYS A 139 -6.25 14.65 -0.55
C CYS A 139 -6.19 16.16 -0.46
N ARG A 140 -5.19 16.76 -1.12
CA ARG A 140 -5.04 18.21 -1.20
C ARG A 140 -6.19 18.88 -1.94
N PHE A 141 -6.66 18.29 -3.03
CA PHE A 141 -7.79 18.83 -3.80
C PHE A 141 -9.09 18.82 -2.99
N LYS A 142 -9.34 17.76 -2.22
CA LYS A 142 -10.54 17.60 -1.38
C LYS A 142 -10.40 18.27 -0.01
N GLY A 143 -9.21 18.77 0.35
CA GLY A 143 -8.93 19.37 1.66
C GLY A 143 -9.05 18.36 2.81
N ILE A 144 -8.58 17.14 2.58
CA ILE A 144 -8.62 16.03 3.57
C ILE A 144 -7.22 15.57 3.97
N ASP A 145 -6.22 16.44 3.86
CA ASP A 145 -4.84 16.12 4.23
C ASP A 145 -4.72 15.62 5.67
N ASP A 146 -5.52 16.16 6.60
CA ASP A 146 -5.57 15.74 8.01
C ASP A 146 -6.12 14.32 8.23
N ASP A 147 -6.83 13.75 7.23
CA ASP A 147 -7.34 12.37 7.27
C ASP A 147 -6.33 11.35 6.72
N LYS A 148 -5.24 11.79 6.07
CA LYS A 148 -4.22 10.93 5.46
C LYS A 148 -3.16 10.54 6.50
N PRO A 149 -2.98 9.25 6.83
CA PRO A 149 -1.94 8.82 7.77
C PRO A 149 -0.53 9.14 7.28
N GLU A 150 0.34 9.66 8.17
CA GLU A 150 1.71 10.10 7.85
C GLU A 150 2.61 9.02 7.23
N TYR A 151 2.33 7.73 7.45
CA TYR A 151 3.12 6.66 6.83
C TYR A 151 2.89 6.57 5.31
N LEU A 152 1.79 7.12 4.78
CA LEU A 152 1.53 7.18 3.35
C LEU A 152 2.37 8.26 2.63
N ASP A 153 3.09 9.11 3.38
CA ASP A 153 4.01 10.12 2.84
C ASP A 153 5.41 9.57 2.53
N ARG A 154 5.66 8.31 2.89
CA ARG A 154 6.95 7.65 2.69
C ARG A 154 6.73 6.24 2.16
N TRP A 155 7.20 5.99 0.95
CA TRP A 155 7.08 4.69 0.30
C TRP A 155 8.40 4.27 -0.36
N ILE A 156 8.54 2.96 -0.58
CA ILE A 156 9.55 2.37 -1.43
C ILE A 156 8.96 2.27 -2.84
N ASN A 157 9.55 3.00 -3.78
CA ASN A 157 9.28 2.81 -5.19
C ASN A 157 9.98 1.53 -5.68
N LEU A 158 9.20 0.45 -5.83
CA LEU A 158 9.73 -0.88 -6.15
C LEU A 158 10.37 -0.97 -7.54
N LYS A 159 10.07 -0.03 -8.46
CA LYS A 159 10.71 0.01 -9.78
C LYS A 159 12.22 0.21 -9.68
N VAL A 160 12.69 0.97 -8.69
CA VAL A 160 14.12 1.30 -8.53
C VAL A 160 14.95 0.04 -8.25
N PRO A 161 14.71 -0.74 -7.17
CA PRO A 161 15.46 -1.97 -6.93
C PRO A 161 15.18 -3.05 -7.99
N PHE A 162 13.98 -3.10 -8.58
CA PHE A 162 13.69 -4.03 -9.66
C PHE A 162 14.59 -3.78 -10.88
N GLN A 163 14.70 -2.52 -11.33
CA GLN A 163 15.57 -2.12 -12.44
C GLN A 163 17.05 -2.45 -12.16
N GLN A 164 17.52 -2.22 -10.94
CA GLN A 164 18.89 -2.57 -10.55
C GLN A 164 19.15 -4.08 -10.62
N LYS A 165 18.15 -4.90 -10.27
CA LYS A 165 18.28 -6.37 -10.27
C LYS A 165 18.26 -6.97 -11.68
N ILE A 166 17.51 -6.39 -12.62
CA ILE A 166 17.41 -6.88 -14.00
C ILE A 166 18.48 -6.29 -14.93
N ALA A 167 19.22 -5.28 -14.49
CA ALA A 167 20.31 -4.65 -15.24
C ALA A 167 21.66 -5.40 -15.11
N VAL A 168 21.67 -6.53 -14.40
CA VAL A 168 22.81 -7.45 -14.21
C VAL A 168 22.59 -8.68 -15.09
#